data_AF-A0A975JFN6-F1
#
_entry.id   AF-A0A975JFN6-F1
#
_cell.length_a   1.000
_cell.length_b   1.000
_cell.length_c   1.000
_cell.angle_alpha   90.00
_cell.angle_beta   90.00
_cell.angle_gamma   90.00
#
_symmetry.space_group_name_H-M   'P 1'
#
loop_
_entity.id
_entity.type
_entity.pdbx_description
1 polymer ?
#
loop_
_entity_poly.entity_id
_entity_poly.type
_entity_poly.pdbx_seq_one_letter_code
_entity_poly.pdbx_strand_id
1 'polypeptide(L)'
;MPLLRLFCAALLVTALAAAPGGAQERPQPVVILTIDSERLFLESDFGQRVAAEIEARGNELATENRQIETELAREEQELTEQRAALSAEEFRPLADAFDARVQETRQTQAAKSRALGDQLEREREVFLAAAGPVLRDLMTDAGARVILERRTVFLSTDSSDVTAAAIARINAVLGATTPAPD
;
A
#
# COMPACT_ATOMS: atom_id res chain seq x y z
N MET A 1 24.37 59.85 86.96
CA MET A 1 23.51 60.95 86.44
C MET A 1 22.92 60.48 85.12
N PRO A 2 21.64 60.75 84.84
CA PRO A 2 20.62 59.70 84.78
C PRO A 2 19.80 59.69 83.47
N LEU A 3 18.77 58.82 83.43
CA LEU A 3 17.55 58.85 82.62
C LEU A 3 17.67 58.32 81.16
N LEU A 4 16.92 57.31 80.70
CA LEU A 4 15.46 57.03 80.64
C LEU A 4 15.00 57.15 79.17
N ARG A 5 14.51 56.05 78.57
CA ARG A 5 13.18 55.90 77.92
C ARG A 5 13.18 54.86 76.78
N LEU A 6 12.17 53.99 76.87
CA LEU A 6 11.70 53.02 75.88
C LEU A 6 11.41 53.65 74.50
N PHE A 7 11.58 52.89 73.42
CA PHE A 7 10.49 52.64 72.46
C PHE A 7 10.77 51.43 71.56
N CYS A 8 9.77 50.55 71.44
CA CYS A 8 9.71 49.43 70.52
C CYS A 8 9.62 49.91 69.06
N ALA A 9 10.33 49.26 68.15
CA ALA A 9 9.93 49.17 66.74
C ALA A 9 10.23 47.76 66.25
N ALA A 10 9.16 47.02 65.96
CA ALA A 10 9.18 45.65 65.50
C ALA A 10 9.87 45.55 64.13
N LEU A 11 10.89 44.70 64.05
CA LEU A 11 11.53 44.30 62.80
C LEU A 11 10.61 43.28 62.11
N LEU A 12 9.73 43.75 61.22
CA LEU A 12 8.88 42.87 60.42
C LEU A 12 9.72 42.30 59.27
N VAL A 13 10.38 41.17 59.51
CA VAL A 13 11.04 40.39 58.47
C VAL A 13 9.95 39.70 57.65
N THR A 14 9.57 40.28 56.52
CA THR A 14 8.73 39.63 55.52
C THR A 14 9.55 38.57 54.80
N ALA A 15 9.47 37.33 55.28
CA ALA A 15 9.91 36.17 54.52
C ALA A 15 9.06 36.04 53.26
N LEU A 16 9.61 36.48 52.12
CA LEU A 16 9.03 36.22 50.81
C LEU A 16 9.16 34.71 50.56
N ALA A 17 8.11 33.96 50.84
CA ALA A 17 8.03 32.56 50.47
C ALA A 17 8.06 32.47 48.95
N ALA A 18 9.24 32.17 48.38
CA ALA A 18 9.35 31.69 47.03
C ALA A 18 8.65 30.33 46.97
N ALA A 19 7.35 30.34 46.65
CA ALA A 19 6.65 29.13 46.27
C ALA A 19 7.43 28.52 45.09
N PRO A 20 7.71 27.21 45.08
CA PRO A 20 8.27 26.58 43.90
C PRO A 20 7.23 26.78 42.79
N GLY A 21 7.55 27.65 41.83
CA GLY A 21 6.78 27.77 40.61
C GLY A 21 6.82 26.41 39.95
N GLY A 22 5.73 25.64 40.06
CA GLY A 22 5.57 24.41 39.33
C GLY A 22 5.76 24.76 37.86
N ALA A 23 6.83 24.27 37.25
CA ALA A 23 6.98 24.30 35.81
C ALA A 23 5.78 23.52 35.26
N GLN A 24 4.74 24.24 34.83
CA GLN A 24 3.64 23.63 34.12
C GLN A 24 4.23 23.13 32.80
N GLU A 25 4.51 21.83 32.72
CA GLU A 25 4.71 21.14 31.45
C GLU A 25 3.47 21.39 30.60
N ARG A 26 3.55 22.37 29.70
CA ARG A 26 2.52 22.54 28.68
C ARG A 26 2.55 21.27 27.84
N PRO A 27 1.42 20.57 27.67
CA PRO A 27 1.39 19.43 26.76
C PRO A 27 1.87 19.91 25.40
N GLN A 28 2.97 19.31 24.93
CA GLN A 28 3.49 19.56 23.60
C GLN A 28 2.41 19.14 22.59
N PRO A 29 2.09 19.97 21.59
CA PRO A 29 1.11 19.59 20.58
C PRO A 29 1.60 18.34 19.83
N VAL A 30 0.75 17.32 19.77
CA VAL A 30 1.05 16.09 19.01
C VAL A 30 0.85 16.39 17.53
N VAL A 31 1.92 16.24 16.74
CA VAL A 31 1.83 16.33 15.28
C VAL A 31 1.33 14.98 14.73
N ILE A 32 0.26 15.05 13.96
CA ILE A 32 -0.35 13.93 13.25
C ILE A 32 -0.15 14.18 11.75
N LEU A 33 0.36 13.18 11.05
CA LEU A 33 0.46 13.22 9.59
C LEU A 33 -0.60 12.31 8.97
N THR A 34 -0.84 12.52 7.69
CA THR A 34 -1.73 11.71 6.87
C THR A 34 -1.03 11.33 5.58
N ILE A 35 -1.32 10.13 5.07
CA ILE A 35 -0.89 9.66 3.74
C ILE A 35 -2.06 9.04 3.01
N ASP A 36 -2.05 9.14 1.68
CA ASP A 36 -2.87 8.30 0.83
C ASP A 36 -2.03 7.13 0.33
N SER A 37 -2.21 5.95 0.93
CA SER A 37 -1.40 4.76 0.59
C SER A 37 -1.64 4.27 -0.84
N GLU A 38 -2.82 4.54 -1.42
CA GLU A 38 -3.12 4.14 -2.80
C GLU A 38 -2.34 5.03 -3.78
N ARG A 39 -2.40 6.35 -3.57
CA ARG A 39 -1.59 7.29 -4.35
C ARG A 39 -0.09 7.05 -4.15
N LEU A 40 0.33 6.76 -2.91
CA LEU A 40 1.72 6.46 -2.59
C LEU A 40 2.25 5.32 -3.46
N PHE A 41 1.47 4.24 -3.62
CA PHE A 41 1.81 3.13 -4.50
C PHE A 41 1.72 3.56 -5.98
N LEU A 42 0.55 3.99 -6.44
CA LEU A 42 0.28 4.25 -7.88
C LEU A 42 1.16 5.32 -8.50
N GLU A 43 1.53 6.35 -7.74
CA GLU A 43 2.32 7.48 -8.24
C GLU A 43 3.84 7.26 -8.06
N SER A 44 4.27 6.26 -7.27
CA SER A 44 5.69 5.94 -7.10
C SER A 44 6.29 5.31 -8.36
N ASP A 45 7.61 5.47 -8.55
CA ASP A 45 8.33 4.85 -9.67
C ASP A 45 8.22 3.31 -9.61
N PHE A 46 8.22 2.76 -8.40
CA PHE A 46 7.97 1.34 -8.15
C PHE A 46 6.59 0.91 -8.65
N GLY A 47 5.53 1.60 -8.22
CA GLY A 47 4.16 1.23 -8.59
C GLY A 47 3.89 1.41 -10.08
N GLN A 48 4.49 2.43 -10.71
CA GLN A 48 4.42 2.61 -12.16
C GLN A 48 5.09 1.45 -12.91
N ARG A 49 6.26 0.98 -12.46
CA ARG A 49 6.89 -0.24 -13.02
C ARG A 49 5.97 -1.45 -12.87
N VAL A 50 5.45 -1.69 -11.67
CA VAL A 50 4.56 -2.84 -11.41
C VAL A 50 3.32 -2.79 -12.30
N ALA A 51 2.71 -1.62 -12.46
CA ALA A 51 1.56 -1.43 -13.34
C ALA A 51 1.90 -1.80 -14.79
N ALA A 52 3.05 -1.33 -15.30
CA ALA A 52 3.51 -1.66 -16.65
C ALA A 52 3.79 -3.17 -16.83
N GLU A 53 4.35 -3.84 -15.82
CA GLU A 53 4.59 -5.29 -15.86
C GLU A 53 3.29 -6.10 -15.86
N ILE A 54 2.31 -5.72 -15.04
CA ILE A 54 1.00 -6.37 -14.99
C ILE A 54 0.24 -6.15 -16.31
N GLU A 55 0.30 -4.95 -16.88
CA GLU A 55 -0.28 -4.65 -18.19
C GLU A 55 0.35 -5.50 -19.30
N ALA A 56 1.68 -5.58 -19.34
CA ALA A 56 2.40 -6.39 -20.32
C ALA A 56 2.00 -7.86 -20.25
N ARG A 57 1.98 -8.45 -19.05
CA ARG A 57 1.57 -9.85 -18.85
C ARG A 57 0.08 -10.07 -19.16
N GLY A 58 -0.77 -9.08 -18.87
CA GLY A 58 -2.18 -9.11 -19.25
C GLY A 58 -2.37 -9.15 -20.78
N ASN A 59 -1.57 -8.38 -21.52
CA ASN A 59 -1.58 -8.37 -22.98
C ASN A 59 -1.05 -9.68 -23.59
N GLU A 60 -0.03 -10.27 -22.98
CA GLU A 60 0.47 -11.61 -23.34
C GLU A 60 -0.62 -12.66 -23.15
N LEU A 61 -1.28 -12.67 -21.98
CA LEU A 61 -2.38 -13.59 -21.68
C LEU A 61 -3.57 -13.42 -22.65
N ALA A 62 -3.92 -12.18 -22.99
CA ALA A 62 -4.97 -11.90 -23.96
C ALA A 62 -4.60 -12.41 -25.37
N THR A 63 -3.33 -12.35 -25.74
CA THR A 63 -2.84 -12.88 -27.02
C THR A 63 -2.86 -14.40 -27.03
N GLU A 64 -2.43 -15.03 -25.95
CA GLU A 64 -2.50 -16.48 -25.77
C GLU A 64 -3.95 -16.98 -25.89
N ASN A 65 -4.90 -16.31 -25.22
CA ASN A 65 -6.32 -16.68 -25.29
C ASN A 65 -6.87 -16.66 -26.72
N ARG A 66 -6.53 -15.64 -27.53
CA ARG A 66 -6.96 -15.57 -28.94
C ARG A 66 -6.39 -16.71 -29.79
N GLN A 67 -5.15 -17.11 -29.52
CA GLN A 67 -4.52 -18.25 -30.21
C GLN A 67 -5.26 -19.54 -29.85
N ILE A 68 -5.52 -19.77 -28.57
CA ILE A 68 -6.25 -20.95 -28.11
C ILE A 68 -7.68 -20.99 -28.65
N GLU A 69 -8.38 -19.85 -28.68
CA GLU A 69 -9.73 -19.76 -29.30
C GLU A 69 -9.70 -20.17 -30.78
N THR A 70 -8.67 -19.73 -31.52
CA THR A 70 -8.50 -20.09 -32.93
C THR A 70 -8.23 -21.59 -33.09
N GLU A 71 -7.40 -22.16 -32.22
CA GLU A 71 -7.08 -23.61 -32.23
C GLU A 71 -8.31 -24.46 -31.90
N LEU A 72 -9.07 -24.08 -30.87
CA LEU A 72 -10.29 -24.79 -30.46
C LEU A 72 -11.38 -24.68 -31.53
N ALA A 73 -11.52 -23.53 -32.20
CA ALA A 73 -12.48 -23.36 -33.29
C ALA A 73 -12.14 -24.27 -34.50
N ARG A 74 -10.86 -24.40 -34.84
CA ARG A 74 -10.41 -25.34 -35.88
C ARG A 74 -10.71 -26.79 -35.48
N GLU A 75 -10.40 -27.16 -34.24
CA GLU A 75 -10.65 -28.51 -33.73
C GLU A 75 -12.16 -28.83 -33.69
N GLU A 76 -13.01 -27.88 -33.31
CA GLU A 76 -14.47 -28.01 -33.36
C GLU A 76 -14.99 -28.24 -34.78
N GLN A 77 -14.44 -27.52 -35.77
CA GLN A 77 -14.78 -27.73 -37.17
C GLN A 77 -14.39 -29.15 -37.64
N GLU A 78 -13.18 -29.60 -37.32
CA GLU A 78 -12.71 -30.95 -37.67
C GLU A 78 -13.58 -32.04 -37.04
N LEU A 79 -14.01 -31.85 -35.78
CA LEU A 79 -14.95 -32.76 -35.13
C LEU A 79 -16.33 -32.75 -35.78
N THR A 80 -16.80 -31.58 -36.24
CA THR A 80 -18.07 -31.47 -36.95
C THR A 80 -18.05 -32.26 -38.27
N GLU A 81 -16.95 -32.18 -39.02
CA GLU A 81 -16.76 -32.95 -40.25
C GLU A 81 -16.67 -34.46 -39.95
N GLN A 82 -15.91 -34.86 -38.93
CA GLN A 82 -15.78 -36.26 -38.51
C GLN A 82 -17.10 -36.86 -38.02
N ARG A 83 -17.95 -36.08 -37.35
CA ARG A 83 -19.27 -36.53 -36.89
C ARG A 83 -20.18 -36.99 -38.03
N ALA A 84 -20.02 -36.40 -39.22
CA ALA A 84 -20.78 -36.80 -40.40
C ALA A 84 -20.26 -38.10 -41.04
N ALA A 85 -19.02 -38.49 -40.75
CA ALA A 85 -18.33 -39.62 -41.37
C ALA A 85 -18.19 -40.85 -40.47
N LEU A 86 -18.08 -40.65 -39.15
CA LEU A 86 -17.81 -41.70 -38.17
C LEU A 86 -19.08 -42.29 -37.55
N SER A 87 -18.99 -43.53 -37.08
CA SER A 87 -20.02 -44.10 -36.21
C SER A 87 -20.07 -43.38 -34.86
N ALA A 88 -21.18 -43.50 -34.14
CA ALA A 88 -21.31 -42.91 -32.81
C ALA A 88 -20.29 -43.45 -31.81
N GLU A 89 -19.92 -44.73 -31.91
CA GLU A 89 -18.95 -45.39 -31.02
C GLU A 89 -17.53 -44.84 -31.24
N GLU A 90 -17.16 -44.56 -32.50
CA GLU A 90 -15.86 -43.97 -32.85
C GLU A 90 -15.79 -42.47 -32.57
N PHE A 91 -16.91 -41.75 -32.74
CA PHE A 91 -16.96 -40.30 -32.54
C PHE A 91 -16.99 -39.90 -31.06
N ARG A 92 -17.67 -40.68 -30.20
CA ARG A 92 -17.86 -40.33 -28.79
C ARG A 92 -16.56 -40.00 -28.04
N PRO A 93 -15.50 -40.81 -28.09
CA PRO A 93 -14.26 -40.49 -27.38
C PRO A 93 -13.58 -39.21 -27.88
N LEU A 94 -13.74 -38.85 -29.15
CA LEU A 94 -13.20 -37.61 -29.72
C LEU A 94 -13.92 -36.38 -29.16
N ALA A 95 -15.24 -36.44 -29.09
CA ALA A 95 -16.05 -35.39 -28.48
C ALA A 95 -15.74 -35.22 -26.98
N ASP A 96 -15.64 -36.34 -26.24
CA ASP A 96 -15.32 -36.30 -24.81
C ASP A 96 -13.91 -35.72 -24.55
N ALA A 97 -12.93 -36.00 -25.44
CA ALA A 97 -11.58 -35.44 -25.35
C ALA A 97 -11.55 -33.93 -25.63
N PHE A 98 -12.32 -33.45 -26.62
CA PHE A 98 -12.46 -32.03 -26.91
C PHE A 98 -13.12 -31.28 -25.75
N ASP A 99 -14.21 -31.82 -25.20
CA ASP A 99 -14.89 -31.25 -24.04
C ASP A 99 -13.90 -31.13 -22.86
N ALA A 100 -13.11 -32.18 -22.59
CA ALA A 100 -12.08 -32.15 -21.55
C ALA A 100 -11.04 -31.03 -21.79
N ARG A 101 -10.56 -30.89 -23.03
CA ARG A 101 -9.60 -29.84 -23.41
C ARG A 101 -10.15 -28.43 -23.26
N VAL A 102 -11.41 -28.21 -23.63
CA VAL A 102 -12.09 -26.91 -23.45
C VAL A 102 -12.19 -26.57 -21.96
N GLN A 103 -12.54 -27.53 -21.10
CA GLN A 103 -12.63 -27.30 -19.66
C GLN A 103 -11.26 -27.03 -19.02
N GLU A 104 -10.24 -27.81 -19.39
CA GLU A 104 -8.85 -27.61 -18.92
C GLU A 104 -8.33 -26.23 -19.32
N THR A 105 -8.57 -25.82 -20.57
CA THR A 105 -8.22 -24.48 -21.07
C THR A 105 -8.87 -23.41 -20.22
N ARG A 106 -10.20 -23.48 -20.00
CA ARG A 106 -10.93 -22.50 -19.18
C ARG A 106 -10.36 -22.39 -17.77
N GLN A 107 -10.08 -23.52 -17.12
CA GLN A 107 -9.50 -23.54 -15.78
C GLN A 107 -8.10 -22.94 -15.74
N THR A 108 -7.26 -23.29 -16.72
CA THR A 108 -5.88 -22.79 -16.83
C THR A 108 -5.85 -21.28 -17.05
N GLN A 109 -6.65 -20.76 -17.98
CA GLN A 109 -6.69 -19.32 -18.26
C GLN A 109 -7.29 -18.52 -17.09
N ALA A 110 -8.30 -19.06 -16.41
CA ALA A 110 -8.81 -18.45 -15.18
C ALA A 110 -7.79 -18.46 -14.03
N ALA A 111 -6.95 -19.50 -13.93
CA ALA A 111 -5.86 -19.54 -12.95
C ALA A 111 -4.78 -18.49 -13.27
N LYS A 112 -4.37 -18.35 -14.54
CA LYS A 112 -3.42 -17.32 -14.98
C LYS A 112 -3.91 -15.91 -14.68
N SER A 113 -5.17 -15.62 -14.98
CA SER A 113 -5.79 -14.31 -14.70
C SER A 113 -5.78 -13.98 -13.20
N ARG A 114 -6.18 -14.94 -12.35
CA ARG A 114 -6.11 -14.77 -10.88
C ARG A 114 -4.68 -14.54 -10.39
N ALA A 115 -3.71 -15.29 -10.92
CA ALA A 115 -2.32 -15.15 -10.52
C ALA A 115 -1.73 -13.76 -10.81
N LEU A 116 -2.20 -13.06 -11.86
CA LEU A 116 -1.82 -11.67 -12.11
C LEU A 116 -2.36 -10.71 -11.05
N GLY A 117 -3.63 -10.89 -10.63
CA GLY A 117 -4.21 -10.14 -9.53
C GLY A 117 -3.47 -10.38 -8.22
N ASP A 118 -3.18 -11.64 -7.90
CA ASP A 118 -2.42 -12.00 -6.70
C ASP A 118 -0.99 -11.45 -6.73
N GLN A 119 -0.39 -11.33 -7.91
CA GLN A 119 0.92 -10.71 -8.06
C GLN A 119 0.88 -9.22 -7.75
N LEU A 120 -0.11 -8.49 -8.26
CA LEU A 120 -0.27 -7.07 -7.96
C LEU A 120 -0.41 -6.83 -6.44
N GLU A 121 -1.18 -7.67 -5.76
CA GLU A 121 -1.34 -7.56 -4.30
C GLU A 121 -0.02 -7.82 -3.56
N ARG A 122 0.73 -8.86 -3.94
CA ARG A 122 2.07 -9.12 -3.37
C ARG A 122 3.04 -7.96 -3.58
N GLU A 123 3.04 -7.35 -4.77
CA GLU A 123 3.89 -6.19 -5.05
C GLU A 123 3.50 -4.97 -4.18
N ARG A 124 2.21 -4.80 -3.88
CA ARG A 124 1.74 -3.77 -2.94
C ARG A 124 2.23 -4.02 -1.51
N GLU A 125 2.18 -5.27 -1.04
CA GLU A 125 2.71 -5.64 0.27
C GLU A 125 4.22 -5.37 0.38
N VAL A 126 4.98 -5.80 -0.64
CA VAL A 126 6.44 -5.54 -0.73
C VAL A 126 6.74 -4.05 -0.74
N PHE A 127 5.98 -3.27 -1.50
CA PHE A 127 6.12 -1.82 -1.54
C PHE A 127 5.90 -1.18 -0.16
N LEU A 128 4.80 -1.52 0.53
CA LEU A 128 4.48 -0.94 1.83
C LEU A 128 5.51 -1.31 2.90
N ALA A 129 6.03 -2.54 2.87
CA ALA A 129 7.12 -2.96 3.74
C ALA A 129 8.38 -2.10 3.52
N ALA A 130 8.77 -1.88 2.27
CA ALA A 130 9.92 -1.07 1.90
C ALA A 130 9.73 0.43 2.11
N ALA A 131 8.50 0.93 2.01
CA ALA A 131 8.15 2.31 2.32
C ALA A 131 8.18 2.59 3.83
N GLY A 132 7.98 1.57 4.68
CA GLY A 132 7.91 1.69 6.14
C GLY A 132 9.07 2.48 6.78
N PRO A 133 10.35 2.14 6.49
CA PRO A 133 11.50 2.92 6.95
C PRO A 133 11.46 4.39 6.50
N VAL A 134 11.12 4.65 5.24
CA VAL A 134 11.04 6.03 4.69
C VAL A 134 9.96 6.85 5.39
N LEU A 135 8.80 6.24 5.64
CA LEU A 135 7.70 6.86 6.37
C LEU A 135 8.05 7.13 7.84
N ARG A 136 8.83 6.24 8.48
CA ARG A 136 9.35 6.47 9.84
C ARG A 136 10.32 7.66 9.90
N ASP A 137 11.19 7.80 8.92
CA ASP A 137 12.09 8.95 8.86
C ASP A 137 11.31 10.25 8.67
N LEU A 138 10.34 10.28 7.76
CA LEU A 138 9.48 11.45 7.56
C LEU A 138 8.69 11.82 8.82
N MET A 139 8.19 10.81 9.54
CA MET A 139 7.52 11.01 10.82
C MET A 139 8.46 11.64 11.85
N THR A 140 9.72 11.18 11.89
CA THR A 140 10.76 11.70 12.80
C THR A 140 11.12 13.15 12.46
N ASP A 141 11.37 13.45 11.17
CA ASP A 141 11.70 14.79 10.68
C ASP A 141 10.59 15.81 10.96
N ALA A 142 9.33 15.39 10.87
CA ALA A 142 8.17 16.21 11.15
C ALA A 142 7.84 16.34 12.66
N GLY A 143 8.56 15.63 13.54
CA GLY A 143 8.23 15.55 14.96
C GLY A 143 6.89 14.87 15.25
N ALA A 144 6.37 14.11 14.29
CA ALA A 144 5.10 13.41 14.39
C ALA A 144 5.22 12.14 15.24
N ARG A 145 4.07 11.64 15.69
CA ARG A 145 3.97 10.39 16.47
C ARG A 145 3.13 9.33 15.78
N VAL A 146 2.34 9.72 14.79
CA VAL A 146 1.46 8.82 14.05
C VAL A 146 1.26 9.37 12.63
N ILE A 147 1.17 8.43 11.70
CA ILE A 147 0.68 8.66 10.34
C ILE A 147 -0.65 7.92 10.21
N LEU A 148 -1.68 8.60 9.73
CA LEU A 148 -3.00 8.03 9.49
C LEU A 148 -3.28 7.92 7.99
N GLU A 149 -4.11 6.94 7.61
CA GLU A 149 -4.59 6.87 6.23
C GLU A 149 -5.59 8.02 5.97
N ARG A 150 -5.33 8.82 4.94
CA ARG A 150 -6.11 10.00 4.60
C ARG A 150 -7.59 9.66 4.38
N ARG A 151 -7.88 8.52 3.77
CA ARG A 151 -9.25 8.07 3.49
C ARG A 151 -10.08 7.79 4.75
N THR A 152 -9.44 7.58 5.90
CA THR A 152 -10.12 7.35 7.19
C THR A 152 -10.32 8.64 7.98
N VAL A 153 -9.76 9.76 7.52
CA VAL A 153 -9.80 11.06 8.20
C VAL A 153 -10.84 11.95 7.51
N PHE A 154 -11.91 12.30 8.22
CA PHE A 154 -13.01 13.10 7.66
C PHE A 154 -12.59 14.52 7.25
N LEU A 155 -11.71 15.14 8.04
CA LEU A 155 -11.19 16.48 7.78
C LEU A 155 -9.79 16.60 8.36
N SER A 156 -8.86 17.13 7.55
CA SER A 156 -7.51 17.47 7.97
C SER A 156 -7.06 18.72 7.21
N THR A 157 -6.04 19.39 7.71
CA THR A 157 -5.39 20.50 6.99
C THR A 157 -4.43 19.94 5.95
N ASP A 158 -4.26 20.60 4.80
CA ASP A 158 -3.30 20.15 3.78
C ASP A 158 -1.87 20.01 4.33
N SER A 159 -1.50 20.79 5.35
CA SER A 159 -0.18 20.72 6.00
C SER A 159 0.10 19.41 6.74
N SER A 160 -0.92 18.57 7.02
CA SER A 160 -0.73 17.24 7.58
C SER A 160 -0.58 16.15 6.52
N ASP A 161 -0.90 16.44 5.25
CA ASP A 161 -0.73 15.48 4.16
C ASP A 161 0.72 15.46 3.69
N VAL A 162 1.39 14.33 3.89
CA VAL A 162 2.78 14.13 3.47
C VAL A 162 2.91 13.21 2.26
N THR A 163 1.81 12.87 1.57
CA THR A 163 1.80 11.91 0.46
C THR A 163 2.82 12.27 -0.62
N ALA A 164 2.83 13.51 -1.10
CA ALA A 164 3.75 13.93 -2.16
C ALA A 164 5.23 13.90 -1.71
N ALA A 165 5.50 14.30 -0.47
CA ALA A 165 6.84 14.25 0.11
C ALA A 165 7.31 12.79 0.30
N ALA A 166 6.40 11.91 0.70
CA ALA A 166 6.65 10.48 0.83
C ALA A 166 6.96 9.83 -0.53
N ILE A 167 6.18 10.10 -1.57
CA ILE A 167 6.45 9.62 -2.93
C ILE A 167 7.85 10.04 -3.38
N ALA A 168 8.19 11.33 -3.25
CA ALA A 168 9.49 11.84 -3.67
C ALA A 168 10.66 11.16 -2.95
N ARG A 169 10.54 10.95 -1.63
CA ARG A 169 11.59 10.29 -0.83
C ARG A 169 11.68 8.80 -1.10
N ILE A 170 10.54 8.12 -1.30
CA ILE A 170 10.49 6.71 -1.68
C ILE A 170 11.17 6.51 -3.04
N ASN A 171 10.84 7.33 -4.03
CA ASN A 171 11.47 7.26 -5.35
C ASN A 171 12.99 7.48 -5.26
N ALA A 172 13.45 8.41 -4.40
CA ALA A 172 14.87 8.63 -4.19
C ALA A 172 15.61 7.45 -3.52
N VAL A 173 14.92 6.65 -2.70
CA VAL A 173 15.51 5.52 -1.95
C VAL A 173 15.38 4.19 -2.68
N LEU A 174 14.17 3.87 -3.18
CA LEU A 174 13.84 2.58 -3.81
C LEU A 174 13.96 2.63 -5.34
N GLY A 175 13.76 3.82 -5.94
CA GLY A 175 13.57 3.96 -7.38
C GLY A 175 12.48 3.02 -7.90
N ALA A 176 12.72 2.43 -9.07
CA ALA A 176 11.86 1.40 -9.65
C ALA A 176 12.20 -0.02 -9.19
N THR A 177 13.22 -0.24 -8.35
CA THR A 177 13.73 -1.60 -8.08
C THR A 177 12.85 -2.38 -7.11
N THR A 178 12.75 -3.70 -7.28
CA THR A 178 12.15 -4.59 -6.28
C THR A 178 13.05 -4.68 -5.06
N PRO A 179 12.63 -4.18 -3.88
CA PRO A 179 13.38 -4.40 -2.64
C PRO A 179 13.44 -5.90 -2.37
N ALA A 180 14.62 -6.42 -2.05
CA ALA A 180 14.75 -7.80 -1.60
C ALA A 180 13.97 -7.97 -0.28
N PRO A 181 13.23 -9.07 -0.09
CA PRO A 181 12.69 -9.39 1.22
C PRO A 181 13.86 -9.67 2.18
N ASP A 182 13.82 -9.08 3.37
CA ASP A 182 14.66 -9.45 4.50
C ASP A 182 14.30 -10.86 5.01
#